data_AF-A0A356CHR5-F1
#
_entry.id   AF-A0A356CHR5-F1
#
_cell.length_a   1.000
_cell.length_b   1.000
_cell.length_c   1.000
_cell.angle_alpha   90.00
_cell.angle_beta   90.00
_cell.angle_gamma   90.00
#
_symmetry.space_group_name_H-M   'P 1'
#
loop_
_entity.id
_entity.type
_entity.pdbx_description
1 polymer ?
#
loop_
_entity_poly.entity_id
_entity_poly.type
_entity_poly.pdbx_seq_one_letter_code
_entity_poly.pdbx_strand_id
1 'polypeptide(L)'
;MNVCSFRYASMVRLFLLIALFLSASLAVRAETPSYDGTDVAGLERVLRIHADPSKWRGRNAWRQQAQGRIQRYRKNQVQLIIRDASGAPVVGAVVDAKLIRHQFTFGTVFGVQQFAKVKDVLPYFGS
;
A
#
# COMPACT_ATOMS: atom_id res chain seq x y z
N MET A 1 12.63 -68.33 -8.03
CA MET A 1 11.48 -67.40 -8.11
C MET A 1 11.71 -66.23 -7.16
N ASN A 2 11.53 -65.00 -7.67
CA ASN A 2 11.15 -63.78 -6.94
C ASN A 2 12.16 -63.11 -5.98
N VAL A 3 13.27 -62.57 -6.49
CA VAL A 3 14.07 -61.56 -5.74
C VAL A 3 14.14 -60.20 -6.46
N CYS A 4 13.83 -60.12 -7.77
CA CYS A 4 13.91 -58.88 -8.54
C CYS A 4 12.68 -57.95 -8.47
N SER A 5 11.53 -58.38 -7.94
CA SER A 5 10.29 -57.57 -7.95
C SER A 5 10.10 -56.67 -6.72
N PHE A 6 10.80 -56.94 -5.61
CA PHE A 6 10.50 -56.32 -4.32
C PHE A 6 11.11 -54.91 -4.15
N ARG A 7 12.23 -54.62 -4.82
CA ARG A 7 12.91 -53.31 -4.74
C ARG A 7 12.25 -52.22 -5.59
N TYR A 8 11.59 -52.58 -6.69
CA TYR A 8 10.94 -51.65 -7.60
C TYR A 8 9.66 -51.04 -7.01
N ALA A 9 8.85 -51.86 -6.32
CA ALA A 9 7.60 -51.42 -5.71
C ALA A 9 7.80 -50.40 -4.55
N SER A 10 8.92 -50.50 -3.83
CA SER A 10 9.24 -49.57 -2.73
C SER A 10 9.73 -48.21 -3.22
N MET A 11 10.47 -48.15 -4.33
CA MET A 11 10.89 -46.87 -4.94
C MET A 11 9.70 -46.14 -5.59
N VAL A 12 8.78 -46.86 -6.24
CA VAL A 12 7.59 -46.26 -6.88
C VAL A 12 6.64 -45.66 -5.83
N ARG A 13 6.47 -46.30 -4.66
CA ARG A 13 5.67 -45.75 -3.55
C ARG A 13 6.29 -44.50 -2.93
N LEU A 14 7.62 -44.44 -2.79
CA LEU A 14 8.31 -43.26 -2.29
C LEU A 14 8.20 -42.09 -3.27
N PHE A 15 8.35 -42.36 -4.57
CA PHE A 15 8.16 -41.35 -5.63
C PHE A 15 6.71 -40.85 -5.72
N LEU A 16 5.72 -41.73 -5.59
CA LEU A 16 4.30 -41.34 -5.55
C LEU A 16 3.97 -40.49 -4.33
N LEU A 17 4.51 -40.82 -3.15
CA LEU A 17 4.33 -40.02 -1.94
C LEU A 17 4.99 -38.64 -2.05
N ILE A 18 6.21 -38.57 -2.61
CA ILE A 18 6.90 -37.30 -2.88
C ILE A 18 6.13 -36.47 -3.91
N ALA A 19 5.61 -37.08 -4.98
CA ALA A 19 4.82 -36.40 -6.00
C ALA A 19 3.47 -35.88 -5.44
N LEU A 20 2.84 -36.63 -4.53
CA LEU A 20 1.63 -36.20 -3.80
C LEU A 20 1.93 -35.03 -2.85
N PHE A 21 3.06 -35.06 -2.16
CA PHE A 21 3.49 -33.95 -1.30
C PHE A 21 3.89 -32.71 -2.10
N LEU A 22 4.53 -32.88 -3.27
CA LEU A 22 4.90 -31.77 -4.15
C LEU A 22 3.68 -31.10 -4.79
N SER A 23 2.63 -31.86 -5.14
CA SER A 23 1.39 -31.32 -5.71
C SER A 23 0.49 -30.64 -4.66
N ALA A 24 0.53 -31.07 -3.40
CA ALA A 24 -0.18 -30.40 -2.31
C ALA A 24 0.41 -29.03 -1.92
N SER A 25 1.67 -28.75 -2.28
CA SER A 25 2.37 -27.52 -1.89
C SER A 25 2.10 -26.31 -2.81
N LEU A 26 1.40 -26.52 -3.94
CA LEU A 26 1.23 -25.50 -5.00
C LEU A 26 -0.11 -24.75 -4.99
N ALA A 27 -1.06 -25.10 -4.10
CA ALA A 27 -2.44 -24.64 -4.21
C ALA A 27 -2.91 -23.59 -3.18
N VAL A 28 -2.06 -23.08 -2.28
CA VAL A 28 -2.43 -21.93 -1.43
C VAL A 28 -1.98 -20.64 -2.10
N ARG A 29 -2.73 -20.19 -3.09
CA ARG A 29 -2.65 -18.80 -3.56
C ARG A 29 -3.56 -17.99 -2.65
N ALA A 30 -2.98 -17.28 -1.68
CA ALA A 30 -3.72 -16.33 -0.86
C ALA A 30 -4.25 -15.22 -1.77
N GLU A 31 -5.56 -15.22 -2.01
CA GLU A 31 -6.26 -14.12 -2.66
C GLU A 31 -6.22 -12.95 -1.67
N THR A 32 -5.40 -11.94 -1.96
CA THR A 32 -5.34 -10.75 -1.11
C THR A 32 -6.70 -10.09 -1.17
N PRO A 33 -7.44 -9.95 -0.05
CA PRO A 33 -8.71 -9.26 -0.08
C PRO A 33 -8.50 -7.85 -0.63
N SER A 34 -9.25 -7.51 -1.68
CA SER A 34 -9.20 -6.18 -2.29
C SER A 34 -9.83 -5.20 -1.31
N TYR A 35 -9.01 -4.41 -0.64
CA TYR A 35 -9.47 -3.32 0.22
C TYR A 35 -9.68 -2.06 -0.62
N ASP A 36 -10.94 -1.65 -0.82
CA ASP A 36 -11.32 -0.47 -1.59
C ASP A 36 -11.46 0.81 -0.73
N GLY A 37 -11.34 0.67 0.59
CA GLY A 37 -11.46 1.78 1.55
C GLY A 37 -12.88 2.27 1.80
N THR A 38 -13.90 1.56 1.35
CA THR A 38 -15.31 1.92 1.59
C THR A 38 -15.82 1.42 2.93
N ASP A 39 -15.29 0.29 3.42
CA ASP A 39 -15.58 -0.21 4.76
C ASP A 39 -14.83 0.61 5.82
N VAL A 40 -15.59 1.39 6.59
CA VAL A 40 -15.08 2.22 7.69
C VAL A 40 -15.56 1.73 9.06
N ALA A 41 -16.07 0.50 9.12
CA ALA A 41 -16.52 -0.10 10.37
C ALA A 41 -15.38 -0.07 11.41
N GLY A 42 -15.69 0.45 12.61
CA GLY A 42 -14.74 0.63 13.70
C GLY A 42 -13.92 1.93 13.65
N LEU A 43 -13.98 2.71 12.58
CA LEU A 43 -13.30 4.00 12.44
C LEU A 43 -14.20 5.22 12.70
N GLU A 44 -15.48 5.01 13.03
CA GLU A 44 -16.51 6.05 13.11
C GLU A 44 -16.15 7.13 14.12
N ARG A 45 -15.54 6.74 15.23
CA ARG A 45 -15.05 7.68 16.26
C ARG A 45 -13.98 8.61 15.69
N VAL A 46 -13.03 8.06 14.93
CA VAL A 46 -11.93 8.83 14.33
C VAL A 46 -12.47 9.77 13.26
N LEU A 47 -13.39 9.28 12.42
CA LEU A 47 -14.07 10.09 11.40
C LEU A 47 -14.81 11.26 12.02
N ARG A 48 -15.53 11.04 13.14
CA ARG A 48 -16.25 12.10 13.86
C ARG A 48 -15.33 13.18 14.42
N ILE A 49 -14.17 12.80 14.97
CA ILE A 49 -13.17 13.76 15.45
C ILE A 49 -12.54 14.54 14.28
N HIS A 50 -12.35 13.89 13.14
CA HIS A 50 -11.82 14.54 11.94
C HIS A 50 -12.82 15.51 11.31
N ALA A 51 -14.11 15.19 11.35
CA ALA A 51 -15.17 16.00 10.76
C ALA A 51 -15.39 17.35 11.46
N ASP A 52 -14.94 17.51 12.71
CA ASP A 52 -15.06 18.74 13.47
C ASP A 52 -13.66 19.34 13.77
N PRO A 53 -13.20 20.32 12.97
CA PRO A 53 -11.92 20.99 13.16
C PRO A 53 -11.78 21.71 14.52
N SER A 54 -12.89 22.02 15.20
CA SER A 54 -12.86 22.62 16.54
C SER A 54 -12.30 21.66 17.59
N LYS A 55 -12.26 20.35 17.31
CA LYS A 55 -11.63 19.32 18.14
C LYS A 55 -10.11 19.28 17.99
N TRP A 56 -9.53 19.96 17.01
CA TRP A 56 -8.08 19.98 16.76
C TRP A 56 -7.39 21.07 17.58
N ARG A 57 -7.72 21.17 18.87
CA ARG A 57 -7.12 22.13 19.82
C ARG A 57 -6.16 21.43 20.78
N GLY A 58 -5.33 22.21 21.48
CA GLY A 58 -4.33 21.70 22.43
C GLY A 58 -3.34 20.74 21.76
N ARG A 59 -3.16 19.54 22.32
CA ARG A 59 -2.25 18.50 21.79
C ARG A 59 -2.52 18.08 20.33
N ASN A 60 -3.69 18.41 19.77
CA ASN A 60 -4.05 18.09 18.38
C ASN A 60 -3.91 19.28 17.41
N ALA A 61 -3.44 20.44 17.86
CA ALA A 61 -3.30 21.64 17.03
C ALA A 61 -2.38 21.44 15.82
N TRP A 62 -1.40 20.53 15.92
CA TRP A 62 -0.52 20.15 14.82
C TRP A 62 -1.27 19.68 13.56
N ARG A 63 -2.51 19.18 13.71
CA ARG A 63 -3.33 18.72 12.57
C ARG A 63 -3.70 19.87 11.63
N GLN A 64 -3.96 21.06 12.16
CA GLN A 64 -4.25 22.24 11.32
C GLN A 64 -3.01 22.66 10.52
N GLN A 65 -1.84 22.69 11.16
CA GLN A 65 -0.58 23.00 10.49
C GLN A 65 -0.23 21.95 9.44
N ALA A 66 -0.43 20.67 9.75
CA ALA A 66 -0.27 19.58 8.80
C ALA A 66 -1.21 19.71 7.60
N GLN A 67 -2.48 20.08 7.83
CA GLN A 67 -3.45 20.33 6.77
C GLN A 67 -3.00 21.49 5.87
N GLY A 68 -2.48 22.58 6.44
CA GLY A 68 -1.92 23.69 5.68
C GLY A 68 -0.75 23.26 4.79
N ARG A 69 0.16 22.42 5.30
CA ARG A 69 1.26 21.84 4.50
C ARG A 69 0.75 20.93 3.39
N ILE A 70 -0.27 20.12 3.64
CA ILE A 70 -0.89 19.25 2.61
C ILE A 70 -1.43 20.11 1.48
N GLN A 71 -2.23 21.14 1.81
CA GLN A 71 -2.83 22.02 0.82
C GLN A 71 -1.77 22.76 0.00
N ARG A 72 -0.70 23.23 0.65
CA ARG A 72 0.34 24.02 -0.01
C ARG A 72 1.32 23.20 -0.86
N TYR A 73 1.74 22.05 -0.35
CA TYR A 73 2.88 21.31 -0.93
C TYR A 73 2.51 19.93 -1.49
N ARG A 74 1.34 19.39 -1.11
CA ARG A 74 0.98 17.99 -1.44
C ARG A 74 -0.26 17.86 -2.30
N LYS A 75 -1.01 18.95 -2.47
CA LYS A 75 -2.04 19.07 -3.48
C LYS A 75 -1.46 19.91 -4.59
N ASN A 76 -1.43 19.35 -5.79
CA ASN A 76 -1.11 20.10 -6.99
C ASN A 76 -2.40 20.33 -7.78
N GLN A 77 -2.58 21.54 -8.30
CA GLN A 77 -3.66 21.80 -9.25
C GLN A 77 -3.18 21.33 -10.62
N VAL A 78 -3.76 20.24 -11.10
CA VAL A 78 -3.47 19.73 -12.45
C VAL A 78 -4.55 20.24 -13.39
N GLN A 79 -4.17 21.06 -14.36
CA GLN A 79 -5.04 21.47 -15.45
C GLN A 79 -4.62 20.71 -16.71
N LEU A 80 -5.58 20.04 -17.35
CA LEU A 80 -5.37 19.28 -18.58
C LEU A 80 -6.10 19.98 -19.72
N ILE A 81 -5.41 20.25 -20.82
CA ILE A 81 -5.99 20.76 -22.07
C ILE A 81 -5.74 19.71 -23.13
N ILE A 82 -6.80 19.04 -23.60
CA ILE A 82 -6.70 18.06 -24.68
C ILE A 82 -6.83 18.79 -26.01
N ARG A 83 -5.85 18.62 -26.89
CA ARG A 83 -5.84 19.20 -28.23
C ARG A 83 -5.78 18.09 -29.28
N ASP A 84 -6.42 18.33 -30.42
CA ASP A 84 -6.34 17.45 -31.58
C ASP A 84 -5.05 17.69 -32.40
N ALA A 85 -4.91 16.99 -33.52
CA ALA A 85 -3.75 17.10 -34.41
C ALA A 85 -3.58 18.50 -35.05
N SER A 86 -4.65 19.30 -35.10
CA SER A 86 -4.63 20.69 -35.59
C SER A 86 -4.33 21.71 -34.49
N GLY A 87 -4.26 21.26 -33.22
CA GLY A 87 -4.03 22.11 -32.05
C GLY A 87 -5.32 22.67 -31.43
N ALA A 88 -6.49 22.33 -31.96
CA ALA A 88 -7.78 22.78 -31.43
C ALA A 88 -8.17 21.98 -30.18
N PRO A 89 -8.79 22.61 -29.16
CA PRO A 89 -9.21 21.90 -27.95
C PRO A 89 -10.35 20.92 -28.24
N VAL A 90 -10.25 19.70 -27.72
CA VAL A 90 -11.29 18.68 -27.86
C VAL A 90 -12.35 18.87 -26.78
N VAL A 91 -13.56 19.24 -27.19
CA VAL A 91 -14.70 19.43 -26.28
C VAL A 91 -15.33 18.07 -25.94
N GLY A 92 -15.63 17.83 -24.66
CA GLY A 92 -16.30 16.60 -24.21
C GLY A 92 -15.40 15.38 -24.11
N ALA A 93 -14.07 15.54 -24.17
CA ALA A 93 -13.15 14.43 -23.96
C ALA A 93 -13.31 13.82 -22.57
N VAL A 94 -13.49 12.50 -22.50
CA VAL A 94 -13.50 11.75 -21.25
C VAL A 94 -12.06 11.45 -20.87
N VAL A 95 -11.64 11.92 -19.69
CA VAL A 95 -10.27 11.74 -19.20
C VAL A 95 -10.30 10.93 -17.91
N ASP A 96 -9.63 9.79 -17.91
CA ASP A 96 -9.32 9.02 -16.70
C ASP A 96 -7.86 9.27 -16.33
N ALA A 97 -7.63 9.88 -15.17
CA ALA A 97 -6.32 10.25 -14.69
C ALA A 97 -5.95 9.42 -13.46
N LYS A 98 -4.93 8.57 -13.59
CA LYS A 98 -4.43 7.73 -12.49
C LYS A 98 -3.02 8.13 -12.09
N LEU A 99 -2.81 8.33 -10.78
CA LEU A 99 -1.47 8.53 -10.23
C LEU A 99 -0.72 7.20 -10.21
N ILE A 100 0.28 7.04 -11.09
CA ILE A 100 1.06 5.79 -11.22
C ILE A 100 2.24 5.74 -10.24
N ARG A 101 2.84 6.88 -9.91
CA ARG A 101 3.96 6.99 -8.96
C ARG A 101 3.81 8.23 -8.11
N HIS A 102 4.12 8.09 -6.82
CA HIS A 102 4.19 9.22 -5.90
C HIS A 102 5.62 9.40 -5.39
N GLN A 103 6.05 10.64 -5.20
CA GLN A 103 7.34 10.95 -4.58
C GLN A 103 7.27 10.86 -3.04
N PHE A 104 6.08 10.73 -2.47
CA PHE A 104 5.90 10.66 -1.02
C PHE A 104 6.37 9.31 -0.47
N THR A 105 7.41 9.31 0.34
CA THR A 105 7.74 8.17 1.20
C THR A 105 6.86 8.24 2.44
N PHE A 106 5.83 7.37 2.52
CA PHE A 106 5.11 7.13 3.77
C PHE A 106 5.74 5.93 4.47
N GLY A 107 5.86 5.99 5.80
CA GLY A 107 6.32 4.85 6.61
C GLY A 107 7.81 4.53 6.50
N THR A 108 8.70 5.52 6.68
CA THR A 108 10.13 5.21 6.80
C THR A 108 10.37 4.42 8.09
N VAL A 109 10.76 3.15 7.97
CA VAL A 109 11.49 2.44 9.02
C VAL A 109 12.91 3.00 8.99
N PHE A 110 13.28 3.84 9.96
CA PHE A 110 14.66 4.26 10.11
C PHE A 110 15.45 3.14 10.78
N GLY A 111 16.56 2.71 10.16
CA GLY A 111 17.56 1.95 10.89
C GLY A 111 18.18 2.80 11.98
N VAL A 112 18.54 2.20 13.11
CA VAL A 112 19.14 2.89 14.28
C VAL A 112 20.32 3.78 13.88
N GLN A 113 21.15 3.31 12.94
CA GLN A 113 22.30 4.06 12.43
C GLN A 113 21.92 5.30 11.63
N GLN A 114 20.82 5.26 10.86
CA GLN A 114 20.33 6.41 10.11
C GLN A 114 19.69 7.43 11.04
N PHE A 115 18.95 6.97 12.06
CA PHE A 115 18.39 7.84 13.09
C PHE A 115 19.49 8.58 13.86
N ALA A 116 20.56 7.88 14.24
CA ALA A 116 21.69 8.47 14.96
C ALA A 116 22.36 9.65 14.21
N LYS A 117 22.34 9.63 12.87
CA LYS A 117 22.92 10.70 12.03
C LYS A 117 22.04 11.94 11.94
N VAL A 118 20.73 11.81 12.12
CA VAL A 118 19.77 12.91 11.93
C VAL A 118 19.18 13.42 13.25
N LYS A 119 19.42 12.73 14.37
CA LYS A 119 18.85 13.07 15.69
C LYS A 119 19.07 14.52 16.11
N ASP A 120 20.20 15.11 15.74
CA ASP A 120 20.60 16.45 16.19
C ASP A 120 19.88 17.59 15.44
N VAL A 121 19.26 17.28 14.29
CA VAL A 121 18.53 18.24 13.45
C VAL A 121 17.04 17.96 13.40
N LEU A 122 16.57 16.88 14.02
CA LEU A 122 15.15 16.60 14.12
C LEU A 122 14.53 17.58 15.12
N PRO A 123 13.55 18.41 14.73
CA PRO A 123 12.83 19.20 15.69
C PRO A 123 12.17 18.24 16.69
N TYR A 124 12.24 18.55 17.98
CA TYR A 124 11.54 17.81 19.01
C TYR A 124 10.05 17.78 18.65
N PHE A 125 9.60 16.66 18.10
CA PHE A 125 8.19 16.42 17.82
C PHE A 125 7.52 16.07 19.16
N GLY A 126 7.25 17.09 19.97
CA GLY A 126 6.65 16.93 21.28
C GLY A 126 7.09 18.02 22.25
N SER A 127 6.43 19.17 22.17
CA SER A 127 6.16 20.03 23.32
C SER A 127 4.66 20.29 23.41
#